data_AF-L0D5H6-F1
#
_entry.id   AF-L0D5H6-F1
#
_cell.length_a   1.000
_cell.length_b   1.000
_cell.length_c   1.000
_cell.angle_alpha   90.00
_cell.angle_beta   90.00
_cell.angle_gamma   90.00
#
_symmetry.space_group_name_H-M   'P 1'
#
loop_
_entity.id
_entity.type
_entity.pdbx_description
1 polymer ?
#
loop_
_entity_poly.entity_id
_entity_poly.type
_entity_poly.pdbx_seq_one_letter_code
_entity_poly.pdbx_strand_id
1 'polypeptide(L)'
;MRSWNLAAISTALSLALALPGASSTAAEAPTPDAGHAPAANAALQYWQAFALMPSLNKNQEKRLEDSNKVPLDGATLELIAAFEESRMYLLRGAKLRDCDWGLDYEDGMGLLLPYLAKARDLARLAALHARHEIEQGHIEAGAEDATAILALARHVGSDPIVISILVRYLIEATAIDLVASSLPELQTLAPGIMSTYEALPAGATFQSAYLTMEKEHTIRWLVKKLRDAEARKKGAWREVWKNATDRPGGLDAINRVDTIEQAIKLTEDLLPVCDDLAALIALPGEEFDARYPEFKKTTKAAHPLAGYFLTTPDTLLATQRRNQARIELLKAAIVVVRGGSDKLKGIKDPFGAGPFEYRALDKGFELKSKLLFHDQPVTLTIGQEKK
;
A
#
# COMPACT_ATOMS: atom_id res chain seq x y z
N MET A 1 -6.25 -14.09 -17.87
CA MET A 1 -6.19 -13.25 -16.65
C MET A 1 -6.15 -14.16 -15.43
N ARG A 2 -4.97 -14.43 -14.87
CA ARG A 2 -4.85 -15.16 -13.60
C ARG A 2 -4.93 -14.13 -12.48
N SER A 3 -6.07 -14.10 -11.80
CA SER A 3 -6.28 -13.35 -10.58
C SER A 3 -5.24 -13.76 -9.55
N TRP A 4 -4.53 -12.79 -8.99
CA TRP A 4 -3.70 -13.03 -7.82
C TRP A 4 -4.64 -13.29 -6.65
N ASN A 5 -4.83 -14.57 -6.30
CA ASN A 5 -5.35 -14.93 -4.99
C ASN A 5 -4.27 -14.58 -3.95
N LEU A 6 -4.34 -13.37 -3.41
CA LEU A 6 -3.68 -12.97 -2.15
C LEU A 6 -4.32 -13.67 -0.91
N ALA A 7 -5.12 -14.71 -1.12
CA ALA A 7 -5.79 -15.52 -0.10
C ALA A 7 -4.83 -16.38 0.75
N ALA A 8 -3.51 -16.17 0.69
CA ALA A 8 -2.53 -16.93 1.48
C ALA A 8 -1.98 -16.15 2.70
N ILE A 9 -2.59 -15.02 3.08
CA ILE A 9 -2.29 -14.32 4.37
C ILE A 9 -3.59 -13.96 5.09
N SER A 10 -4.48 -14.95 5.24
CA SER A 10 -5.66 -14.78 6.09
C SER A 10 -6.12 -16.11 6.65
N THR A 11 -5.54 -16.51 7.79
CA THR A 11 -6.16 -17.41 8.76
C THR A 11 -5.45 -17.31 10.11
N ALA A 12 -6.03 -16.56 11.04
CA ALA A 12 -6.20 -16.95 12.45
C ALA A 12 -7.11 -15.93 13.14
N LEU A 13 -8.38 -16.31 13.25
CA LEU A 13 -9.46 -15.61 13.93
C LEU A 13 -9.46 -15.96 15.43
N SER A 14 -9.57 -14.93 16.26
CA SER A 14 -10.20 -14.82 17.59
C SER A 14 -10.46 -16.08 18.43
N LEU A 15 -9.99 -16.07 19.69
CA LEU A 15 -10.85 -16.25 20.87
C LEU A 15 -10.15 -15.95 22.21
N ALA A 16 -10.99 -15.53 23.18
CA ALA A 16 -10.84 -15.59 24.64
C ALA A 16 -10.14 -14.40 25.35
N LEU A 17 -10.59 -13.89 26.50
CA LEU A 17 -11.84 -13.92 27.29
C LEU A 17 -11.57 -12.99 28.49
N ALA A 18 -12.64 -12.49 29.11
CA ALA A 18 -12.63 -11.54 30.22
C ALA A 18 -11.74 -11.94 31.42
N LEU A 19 -11.13 -10.93 32.05
CA LEU A 19 -10.66 -10.99 33.44
C LEU A 19 -11.16 -9.76 34.23
N PRO A 20 -11.36 -9.88 35.57
CA PRO A 20 -12.12 -8.93 36.38
C PRO A 20 -11.33 -7.67 36.72
N GLY A 21 -12.07 -6.59 36.97
CA GLY A 21 -11.54 -5.26 37.28
C GLY A 21 -10.66 -5.22 38.53
N ALA A 22 -9.50 -4.58 38.38
CA ALA A 22 -8.72 -4.06 39.48
C ALA A 22 -9.00 -2.55 39.58
N SER A 23 -9.56 -2.12 40.71
CA SER A 23 -9.71 -0.71 41.07
C SER A 23 -8.35 -0.05 41.17
N SER A 24 -8.09 0.94 40.32
CA SER A 24 -6.91 1.79 40.37
C SER A 24 -7.25 3.10 41.07
N THR A 25 -6.60 3.35 42.20
CA THR A 25 -6.55 4.65 42.88
C THR A 25 -6.03 5.73 41.93
N ALA A 26 -6.74 6.86 41.86
CA ALA A 26 -6.38 7.99 41.01
C ALA A 26 -5.04 8.61 41.45
N ALA A 27 -4.01 8.40 40.65
CA ALA A 27 -2.82 9.24 40.64
C ALA A 27 -3.09 10.42 39.69
N GLU A 28 -2.76 11.64 40.13
CA GLU A 28 -2.86 12.85 39.31
C GLU A 28 -2.09 12.68 38.00
N ALA A 29 -2.79 12.90 36.89
CA ALA A 29 -2.23 12.82 35.55
C ALA A 29 -1.23 13.97 35.33
N PRO A 30 -0.07 13.72 34.70
CA PRO A 30 0.81 14.78 34.24
C PRO A 30 0.06 15.65 33.22
N THR A 31 0.24 16.97 33.30
CA THR A 31 -0.28 17.92 32.31
C THR A 31 0.21 17.54 30.91
N PRO A 32 -0.67 17.43 29.90
CA PRO A 32 -0.25 17.08 28.54
C PRO A 32 0.68 18.16 27.98
N ASP A 33 1.81 17.70 27.45
CA ASP A 33 2.75 18.50 26.69
C ASP A 33 2.03 19.19 25.52
N ALA A 34 2.26 20.49 25.34
CA ALA A 34 1.59 21.34 24.36
C ALA A 34 2.16 21.16 22.93
N GLY A 35 2.33 19.90 22.51
CA GLY A 35 3.04 19.53 21.28
C GLY A 35 2.22 18.87 20.17
N HIS A 36 1.02 18.34 20.45
CA HIS A 36 0.18 17.72 19.43
C HIS A 36 -1.28 18.05 19.67
N ALA A 37 -1.84 18.98 18.89
CA ALA A 37 -3.28 19.11 18.79
C ALA A 37 -3.81 17.83 18.09
N PRO A 38 -4.59 16.96 18.76
CA PRO A 38 -5.08 15.72 18.14
C PRO A 38 -5.91 15.97 16.88
N ALA A 39 -6.51 17.17 16.77
CA ALA A 39 -7.34 17.59 15.65
C ALA A 39 -6.61 17.65 14.29
N ALA A 40 -5.27 17.68 14.26
CA ALA A 40 -4.50 17.80 13.02
C ALA A 40 -4.03 16.47 12.41
N ASN A 41 -4.41 15.32 12.97
CA ASN A 41 -4.03 14.00 12.44
C ASN A 41 -5.09 13.42 11.48
N ALA A 42 -4.72 13.19 10.22
CA ALA A 42 -5.60 12.61 9.21
C ALA A 42 -6.13 11.21 9.58
N ALA A 43 -5.35 10.40 10.30
CA ALA A 43 -5.74 9.05 10.67
C ALA A 43 -7.01 9.03 11.52
N LEU A 44 -7.21 10.02 12.41
CA LEU A 44 -8.43 10.10 13.22
C LEU A 44 -9.68 10.30 12.37
N GLN A 45 -9.58 11.13 11.32
CA GLN A 45 -10.67 11.32 10.37
C GLN A 45 -10.94 10.03 9.60
N TYR A 46 -9.90 9.33 9.13
CA TYR A 46 -10.08 8.05 8.45
C TYR A 46 -10.66 6.96 9.34
N TRP A 47 -10.29 6.91 10.62
CA TRP A 47 -10.92 5.99 11.57
C TRP A 47 -12.41 6.25 11.74
N GLN A 48 -12.83 7.52 11.77
CA GLN A 48 -14.25 7.88 11.76
C GLN A 48 -14.93 7.46 10.46
N ALA A 49 -14.29 7.70 9.31
CA ALA A 49 -14.78 7.22 8.01
C ALA A 49 -14.97 5.70 8.02
N PHE A 50 -14.00 4.95 8.56
CA PHE A 50 -14.05 3.49 8.61
C PHE A 50 -15.13 2.95 9.53
N ALA A 51 -15.40 3.63 10.65
CA ALA A 51 -16.46 3.26 11.58
C ALA A 51 -17.86 3.47 10.97
N LEU A 52 -17.98 4.42 10.04
CA LEU A 52 -19.23 4.77 9.35
C LEU A 52 -19.37 4.09 7.98
N MET A 53 -18.40 3.28 7.55
CA MET A 53 -18.55 2.51 6.32
C MET A 53 -19.70 1.51 6.44
N PRO A 54 -20.47 1.28 5.36
CA PRO A 54 -21.50 0.27 5.36
C PRO A 54 -20.90 -1.12 5.61
N SER A 55 -21.59 -1.95 6.38
CA SER A 55 -21.27 -3.37 6.48
C SER A 55 -21.66 -4.07 5.19
N LEU A 56 -20.69 -4.65 4.50
CA LEU A 56 -20.90 -5.27 3.20
C LEU A 56 -21.19 -6.75 3.34
N ASN A 57 -22.15 -7.26 2.56
CA ASN A 57 -22.27 -8.69 2.30
C ASN A 57 -21.36 -9.11 1.14
N LYS A 58 -21.16 -10.41 0.93
CA LYS A 58 -20.27 -10.96 -0.12
C LYS A 58 -20.56 -10.43 -1.53
N ASN A 59 -21.82 -10.15 -1.86
CA ASN A 59 -22.18 -9.62 -3.18
C ASN A 59 -21.78 -8.14 -3.30
N GLN A 60 -21.93 -7.36 -2.22
CA GLN A 60 -21.49 -5.97 -2.17
C GLN A 60 -19.96 -5.86 -2.17
N GLU A 61 -19.26 -6.73 -1.43
CA GLU A 61 -17.79 -6.82 -1.46
C GLU A 61 -17.28 -7.06 -2.90
N LYS A 62 -17.85 -8.05 -3.58
CA LYS A 62 -17.50 -8.33 -4.98
C LYS A 62 -17.80 -7.15 -5.91
N ARG A 63 -18.93 -6.47 -5.73
CA ARG A 63 -19.25 -5.26 -6.50
C ARG A 63 -18.22 -4.15 -6.28
N LEU A 64 -17.75 -4.00 -5.04
CA LEU A 64 -16.75 -2.99 -4.68
C LEU A 64 -15.36 -3.31 -5.26
N GLU A 65 -15.00 -4.59 -5.34
CA GLU A 65 -13.77 -5.05 -6.01
C GLU A 65 -13.74 -4.67 -7.50
N ASP A 66 -14.90 -4.72 -8.16
CA ASP A 66 -15.11 -4.32 -9.55
C ASP A 66 -15.66 -2.89 -9.69
N SER A 67 -15.42 -2.01 -8.69
CA SER A 67 -15.98 -0.65 -8.59
C SER A 67 -15.75 0.26 -9.80
N ASN A 68 -14.84 -0.06 -10.71
CA ASN A 68 -14.63 0.67 -11.98
C ASN A 68 -15.44 0.13 -13.17
N LYS A 69 -16.03 -1.07 -13.05
CA LYS A 69 -16.70 -1.80 -14.16
C LYS A 69 -18.16 -2.13 -13.88
N VAL A 70 -18.55 -2.14 -12.60
CA VAL A 70 -19.94 -2.40 -12.22
C VAL A 70 -20.87 -1.32 -12.80
N PRO A 71 -22.05 -1.71 -13.28
CA PRO A 71 -23.07 -0.77 -13.71
C PRO A 71 -23.59 0.03 -12.51
N LEU A 72 -23.96 1.29 -12.72
CA LEU A 72 -24.65 2.11 -11.72
C LEU A 72 -26.15 1.74 -11.64
N ASP A 73 -26.43 0.48 -11.34
CA ASP A 73 -27.77 -0.05 -11.10
C ASP A 73 -28.26 0.27 -9.66
N GLY A 74 -29.54 0.01 -9.37
CA GLY A 74 -30.14 0.34 -8.06
C GLY A 74 -29.36 -0.19 -6.86
N ALA A 75 -28.84 -1.42 -6.93
CA ALA A 75 -28.03 -2.00 -5.86
C ALA A 75 -26.69 -1.25 -5.64
N THR A 76 -26.12 -0.70 -6.70
CA THR A 76 -24.91 0.12 -6.64
C THR A 76 -25.22 1.51 -6.08
N LEU A 77 -26.35 2.10 -6.46
CA LEU A 77 -26.83 3.38 -5.92
C LEU A 77 -27.15 3.28 -4.42
N GLU A 78 -27.73 2.18 -3.95
CA GLU A 78 -27.92 1.92 -2.52
C GLU A 78 -26.60 1.90 -1.75
N LEU A 79 -25.57 1.28 -2.33
CA LEU A 79 -24.23 1.25 -1.73
C LEU A 79 -23.59 2.65 -1.68
N ILE A 80 -23.75 3.44 -2.73
CA ILE A 80 -23.28 4.84 -2.79
C ILE A 80 -24.00 5.69 -1.74
N ALA A 81 -25.32 5.57 -1.63
CA ALA A 81 -26.09 6.31 -0.64
C ALA A 81 -25.64 5.98 0.80
N ALA A 82 -25.32 4.72 1.08
CA ALA A 82 -24.81 4.30 2.38
C ALA A 82 -23.38 4.79 2.70
N PHE A 83 -22.67 5.38 1.72
CA PHE A 83 -21.31 5.88 1.88
C PHE A 83 -21.23 7.35 2.33
N GLU A 84 -22.32 8.13 2.26
CA GLU A 84 -22.33 9.59 2.46
C GLU A 84 -21.62 10.05 3.75
N GLU A 85 -21.95 9.44 4.89
CA GLU A 85 -21.35 9.78 6.19
C GLU A 85 -19.84 9.45 6.23
N SER A 86 -19.45 8.30 5.68
CA SER A 86 -18.04 7.90 5.58
C SER A 86 -17.26 8.83 4.64
N ARG A 87 -17.87 9.25 3.53
CA ARG A 87 -17.31 10.20 2.57
C ARG A 87 -16.92 11.51 3.24
N MET A 88 -17.80 12.07 4.08
CA MET A 88 -17.52 13.33 4.78
C MET A 88 -16.18 13.27 5.54
N TYR A 89 -15.93 12.18 6.26
CA TYR A 89 -14.69 12.02 7.04
C TYR A 89 -13.47 11.68 6.16
N LEU A 90 -13.66 10.95 5.05
CA LEU A 90 -12.62 10.79 4.03
C LEU A 90 -12.12 12.16 3.54
N LEU A 91 -13.06 13.05 3.17
CA LEU A 91 -12.73 14.39 2.67
C LEU A 91 -12.04 15.25 3.73
N ARG A 92 -12.44 15.14 5.00
CA ARG A 92 -11.78 15.85 6.11
C ARG A 92 -10.35 15.36 6.30
N GLY A 93 -10.12 14.05 6.31
CA GLY A 93 -8.78 13.47 6.43
C GLY A 93 -7.88 13.84 5.25
N ALA A 94 -8.42 13.84 4.03
CA ALA A 94 -7.68 14.21 2.83
C ALA A 94 -7.19 15.66 2.79
N LYS A 95 -7.80 16.57 3.56
CA LYS A 95 -7.40 17.98 3.66
C LYS A 95 -6.26 18.21 4.66
N LEU A 96 -5.94 17.21 5.48
CA LEU A 96 -4.86 17.29 6.46
C LEU A 96 -3.55 16.85 5.83
N ARG A 97 -2.44 17.45 6.29
CA ARG A 97 -1.10 17.19 5.75
C ARG A 97 -0.44 15.98 6.39
N ASP A 98 -0.63 15.81 7.69
CA ASP A 98 0.09 14.85 8.50
C ASP A 98 -0.86 13.70 8.90
N CYS A 99 -0.37 12.47 8.82
CA CYS A 99 -1.12 11.27 9.14
C CYS A 99 -0.24 10.31 9.94
N ASP A 100 -0.67 10.04 11.17
CA ASP A 100 -0.06 9.06 12.06
C ASP A 100 -1.10 8.03 12.46
N TRP A 101 -0.90 6.78 12.03
CA TRP A 101 -1.82 5.67 12.29
C TRP A 101 -1.74 5.13 13.72
N GLY A 102 -0.82 5.63 14.55
CA GLY A 102 -0.66 5.24 15.94
C GLY A 102 -0.14 3.81 16.10
N LEU A 103 0.78 3.39 15.24
CA LEU A 103 1.33 2.03 15.23
C LEU A 103 2.37 1.85 16.34
N ASP A 104 2.24 0.77 17.11
CA ASP A 104 3.24 0.37 18.10
C ASP A 104 4.22 -0.64 17.49
N TYR A 105 5.34 -0.15 16.99
CA TYR A 105 6.36 -0.98 16.36
C TYR A 105 7.02 -1.99 17.33
N GLU A 106 6.82 -1.88 18.66
CA GLU A 106 7.28 -2.90 19.62
C GLU A 106 6.51 -4.23 19.51
N ASP A 107 5.34 -4.23 18.86
CA ASP A 107 4.62 -5.45 18.52
C ASP A 107 5.35 -6.30 17.46
N GLY A 108 6.31 -5.69 16.74
CA GLY A 108 7.17 -6.34 15.76
C GLY A 108 6.40 -7.14 14.72
N MET A 109 6.69 -8.44 14.58
CA MET A 109 5.96 -9.31 13.63
C MET A 109 4.46 -9.49 13.95
N GLY A 110 4.04 -9.18 15.18
CA GLY A 110 2.64 -9.22 15.59
C GLY A 110 1.87 -7.92 15.31
N LEU A 111 2.54 -6.88 14.79
CA LEU A 111 1.94 -5.58 14.54
C LEU A 111 0.71 -5.71 13.62
N LEU A 112 -0.44 -5.29 14.13
CA LEU A 112 -1.69 -5.32 13.39
C LEU A 112 -1.85 -4.04 12.56
N LEU A 113 -2.25 -4.21 11.28
CA LEU A 113 -2.46 -3.11 10.33
C LEU A 113 -3.92 -3.08 9.83
N PRO A 114 -4.93 -3.00 10.73
CA PRO A 114 -6.34 -3.15 10.36
C PRO A 114 -6.86 -2.05 9.43
N TYR A 115 -6.19 -0.89 9.39
CA TYR A 115 -6.57 0.23 8.53
C TYR A 115 -6.34 -0.05 7.04
N LEU A 116 -5.43 -0.96 6.66
CA LEU A 116 -5.05 -1.17 5.26
C LEU A 116 -6.20 -1.69 4.39
N ALA A 117 -6.92 -2.70 4.87
CA ALA A 117 -8.08 -3.24 4.16
C ALA A 117 -9.21 -2.19 4.10
N LYS A 118 -9.47 -1.52 5.22
CA LYS A 118 -10.49 -0.47 5.33
C LYS A 118 -10.22 0.71 4.40
N ALA A 119 -8.96 1.14 4.27
CA ALA A 119 -8.57 2.22 3.38
C ALA A 119 -8.78 1.86 1.90
N ARG A 120 -8.51 0.61 1.52
CA ARG A 120 -8.80 0.13 0.16
C ARG A 120 -10.29 0.17 -0.16
N ASP A 121 -11.12 -0.30 0.77
CA ASP A 121 -12.56 -0.34 0.56
C ASP A 121 -13.16 1.07 0.58
N LEU A 122 -12.66 1.95 1.45
CA LEU A 122 -13.00 3.37 1.46
C LEU A 122 -12.68 4.05 0.12
N ALA A 123 -11.50 3.79 -0.44
CA ALA A 123 -11.10 4.31 -1.75
C ALA A 123 -11.99 3.82 -2.89
N ARG A 124 -12.39 2.55 -2.88
CA ARG A 124 -13.30 1.97 -3.89
C ARG A 124 -14.71 2.54 -3.77
N LEU A 125 -15.20 2.79 -2.56
CA LEU A 125 -16.50 3.43 -2.34
C LEU A 125 -16.48 4.86 -2.86
N ALA A 126 -15.42 5.61 -2.56
CA ALA A 126 -15.22 6.95 -3.09
C ALA A 126 -15.11 6.96 -4.62
N ALA A 127 -14.43 5.99 -5.22
CA ALA A 127 -14.35 5.90 -6.68
C ALA A 127 -15.72 5.61 -7.32
N LEU A 128 -16.53 4.78 -6.68
CA LEU A 128 -17.88 4.47 -7.15
C LEU A 128 -18.81 5.68 -7.04
N HIS A 129 -18.74 6.41 -5.93
CA HIS A 129 -19.45 7.68 -5.75
C HIS A 129 -19.00 8.70 -6.80
N ALA A 130 -17.70 8.89 -6.99
CA ALA A 130 -17.15 9.80 -8.00
C ALA A 130 -17.64 9.49 -9.42
N ARG A 131 -17.66 8.21 -9.81
CA ARG A 131 -18.22 7.77 -11.10
C ARG A 131 -19.68 8.19 -11.23
N HIS A 132 -20.48 7.99 -10.19
CA HIS A 132 -21.88 8.37 -10.20
C HIS A 132 -22.06 9.88 -10.35
N GLU A 133 -21.36 10.69 -9.55
CA GLU A 133 -21.43 12.14 -9.61
C GLU A 133 -21.02 12.67 -10.99
N ILE A 134 -19.94 12.13 -11.58
CA ILE A 134 -19.50 12.52 -12.93
C ILE A 134 -20.55 12.16 -13.99
N GLU A 135 -21.19 10.98 -13.91
CA GLU A 135 -22.27 10.59 -14.83
C GLU A 135 -23.52 11.48 -14.68
N GLN A 136 -23.74 12.09 -13.51
CA GLN A 136 -24.80 13.09 -13.30
C GLN A 136 -24.38 14.52 -13.69
N GLY A 137 -23.13 14.73 -14.11
CA GLY A 137 -22.60 16.05 -14.46
C GLY A 137 -22.08 16.86 -13.27
N HIS A 138 -22.01 16.28 -12.06
CA HIS A 138 -21.43 16.89 -10.87
C HIS A 138 -19.91 16.67 -10.83
N ILE A 139 -19.21 17.28 -11.80
CA ILE A 139 -17.79 17.00 -12.08
C ILE A 139 -16.89 17.35 -10.89
N GLU A 140 -17.19 18.44 -10.17
CA GLU A 140 -16.41 18.90 -9.01
C GLU A 140 -16.44 17.90 -7.86
N ALA A 141 -17.59 17.25 -7.60
CA ALA A 141 -17.73 16.26 -6.54
C ALA A 141 -16.87 15.02 -6.85
N GLY A 142 -16.89 14.54 -8.10
CA GLY A 142 -16.02 13.44 -8.53
C GLY A 142 -14.53 13.80 -8.49
N ALA A 143 -14.16 15.04 -8.82
CA ALA A 143 -12.78 15.52 -8.68
C ALA A 143 -12.32 15.61 -7.21
N GLU A 144 -13.22 16.03 -6.30
CA GLU A 144 -12.95 16.07 -4.86
C GLU A 144 -12.66 14.66 -4.33
N ASP A 145 -13.45 13.66 -4.74
CA ASP A 145 -13.24 12.26 -4.37
C ASP A 145 -11.93 11.68 -4.94
N ALA A 146 -11.64 11.94 -6.21
CA ALA A 146 -10.38 11.51 -6.83
C ALA A 146 -9.16 12.08 -6.07
N THR A 147 -9.23 13.35 -5.68
CA THR A 147 -8.21 14.00 -4.85
C THR A 147 -8.10 13.34 -3.48
N ALA A 148 -9.24 13.04 -2.85
CA ALA A 148 -9.27 12.42 -1.53
C ALA A 148 -8.72 10.98 -1.53
N ILE A 149 -8.96 10.21 -2.59
CA ILE A 149 -8.39 8.87 -2.76
C ILE A 149 -6.87 8.94 -2.84
N LEU A 150 -6.32 9.87 -3.63
CA LEU A 150 -4.87 10.05 -3.74
C LEU A 150 -4.23 10.51 -2.42
N ALA A 151 -4.91 11.40 -1.68
CA ALA A 151 -4.46 11.82 -0.36
C ALA A 151 -4.46 10.65 0.64
N LEU A 152 -5.54 9.86 0.68
CA LEU A 152 -5.61 8.64 1.48
C LEU A 152 -4.49 7.67 1.11
N ALA A 153 -4.21 7.47 -0.18
CA ALA A 153 -3.12 6.61 -0.61
C ALA A 153 -1.77 7.07 -0.06
N ARG A 154 -1.51 8.39 -0.10
CA ARG A 154 -0.27 8.95 0.42
C ARG A 154 -0.14 8.72 1.92
N HIS A 155 -1.21 8.98 2.67
CA HIS A 155 -1.29 8.76 4.11
C HIS A 155 -1.18 7.29 4.49
N VAL A 156 -1.76 6.36 3.73
CA VAL A 156 -1.63 4.92 3.98
C VAL A 156 -0.19 4.44 3.79
N GLY A 157 0.51 4.98 2.80
CA GLY A 157 1.90 4.64 2.52
C GLY A 157 2.93 5.55 3.18
N SER A 158 2.59 6.27 4.25
CA SER A 158 3.55 7.10 5.00
C SER A 158 4.44 6.26 5.91
N ASP A 159 3.93 5.16 6.45
CA ASP A 159 4.69 4.24 7.29
C ASP A 159 5.70 3.42 6.47
N PRO A 160 6.94 3.25 6.95
CA PRO A 160 7.96 2.42 6.33
C PRO A 160 7.70 0.93 6.55
N ILE A 161 6.56 0.45 6.05
CA ILE A 161 6.16 -0.95 6.09
C ILE A 161 5.83 -1.38 4.66
N VAL A 162 6.46 -2.45 4.18
CA VAL A 162 6.31 -2.92 2.79
C VAL A 162 4.85 -3.09 2.39
N ILE A 163 4.02 -3.71 3.25
CA ILE A 163 2.60 -3.93 2.93
C ILE A 163 1.82 -2.61 2.84
N SER A 164 2.11 -1.62 3.69
CA SER A 164 1.48 -0.29 3.63
C SER A 164 1.83 0.44 2.33
N ILE A 165 3.09 0.34 1.88
CA ILE A 165 3.55 0.86 0.58
C ILE A 165 2.83 0.19 -0.60
N LEU A 166 2.65 -1.14 -0.56
CA LEU A 166 1.93 -1.86 -1.62
C LEU A 166 0.45 -1.48 -1.65
N VAL A 167 -0.17 -1.30 -0.48
CA VAL A 167 -1.57 -0.88 -0.38
C VAL A 167 -1.75 0.55 -0.89
N ARG A 168 -0.82 1.47 -0.64
CA ARG A 168 -0.78 2.79 -1.30
C ARG A 168 -0.91 2.65 -2.82
N TYR A 169 -0.10 1.80 -3.45
CA TYR A 169 -0.14 1.63 -4.91
C TYR A 169 -1.47 1.07 -5.42
N LEU A 170 -2.16 0.24 -4.63
CA LEU A 170 -3.50 -0.22 -4.98
C LEU A 170 -4.53 0.91 -4.93
N ILE A 171 -4.43 1.79 -3.93
CA ILE A 171 -5.32 2.95 -3.79
C ILE A 171 -5.01 3.99 -4.89
N GLU A 172 -3.74 4.27 -5.18
CA GLU A 172 -3.34 5.13 -6.30
C GLU A 172 -3.85 4.58 -7.64
N ALA A 173 -3.74 3.27 -7.87
CA ALA A 173 -4.30 2.65 -9.06
C ALA A 173 -5.82 2.87 -9.20
N THR A 174 -6.54 2.90 -8.08
CA THR A 174 -8.00 3.14 -8.05
C THR A 174 -8.31 4.58 -8.49
N ALA A 175 -7.59 5.58 -7.97
CA ALA A 175 -7.72 6.97 -8.43
C ALA A 175 -7.29 7.14 -9.89
N ILE A 176 -6.20 6.50 -10.32
CA ILE A 176 -5.72 6.57 -11.70
C ILE A 176 -6.78 6.02 -12.67
N ASP A 177 -7.38 4.87 -12.36
CA ASP A 177 -8.42 4.28 -13.21
C ASP A 177 -9.66 5.18 -13.28
N LEU A 178 -10.09 5.73 -12.13
CA LEU A 178 -11.20 6.69 -12.07
C LEU A 178 -10.92 7.90 -12.97
N VAL A 179 -9.82 8.62 -12.74
CA VAL A 179 -9.49 9.84 -13.48
C VAL A 179 -9.28 9.53 -14.96
N ALA A 180 -8.63 8.43 -15.32
CA ALA A 180 -8.42 8.05 -16.71
C ALA A 180 -9.74 7.77 -17.46
N SER A 181 -10.67 7.07 -16.82
CA SER A 181 -11.97 6.73 -17.41
C SER A 181 -12.87 7.94 -17.64
N SER A 182 -12.72 8.97 -16.80
CA SER A 182 -13.51 10.21 -16.80
C SER A 182 -12.67 11.45 -17.16
N LEU A 183 -11.51 11.25 -17.79
CA LEU A 183 -10.58 12.35 -18.06
C LEU A 183 -11.14 13.41 -19.01
N PRO A 184 -11.94 13.07 -20.06
CA PRO A 184 -12.57 14.08 -20.91
C PRO A 184 -13.43 15.07 -20.11
N GLU A 185 -14.19 14.57 -19.14
CA GLU A 185 -15.03 15.37 -18.25
C GLU A 185 -14.18 16.13 -17.22
N LEU A 186 -13.16 15.48 -16.66
CA LEU A 186 -12.26 16.04 -15.64
C LEU A 186 -11.13 16.92 -16.20
N GLN A 187 -11.05 17.15 -17.51
CA GLN A 187 -9.87 17.72 -18.17
C GLN A 187 -9.37 19.06 -17.58
N THR A 188 -10.29 19.88 -17.06
CA THR A 188 -9.98 21.18 -16.45
C THR A 188 -9.48 21.05 -15.02
N LEU A 189 -9.96 20.05 -14.27
CA LEU A 189 -9.66 19.82 -12.85
C LEU A 189 -8.50 18.84 -12.64
N ALA A 190 -8.26 17.92 -13.57
CA ALA A 190 -7.24 16.88 -13.46
C ALA A 190 -5.81 17.40 -13.17
N PRO A 191 -5.35 18.55 -13.72
CA PRO A 191 -4.08 19.14 -13.30
C PRO A 191 -4.04 19.47 -11.80
N GLY A 192 -5.15 19.97 -11.24
CA GLY A 192 -5.29 20.31 -9.82
C GLY A 192 -5.31 19.08 -8.90
N ILE A 193 -5.93 17.99 -9.36
CA ILE A 193 -5.91 16.69 -8.67
C ILE A 193 -4.45 16.22 -8.52
N MET A 194 -3.69 16.22 -9.62
CA MET A 194 -2.29 15.79 -9.60
C MET A 194 -1.40 16.71 -8.79
N SER A 195 -1.54 18.03 -8.92
CA SER A 195 -0.73 18.98 -8.15
C SER A 195 -0.98 18.86 -6.64
N THR A 196 -2.22 18.58 -6.23
CA THR A 196 -2.55 18.38 -4.81
C THR A 196 -1.87 17.12 -4.27
N TYR A 197 -1.90 16.02 -5.02
CA TYR A 197 -1.22 14.78 -4.65
C TYR A 197 0.30 14.91 -4.60
N GLU A 198 0.89 15.71 -5.49
CA GLU A 198 2.34 15.98 -5.53
C GLU A 198 2.80 16.93 -4.40
N ALA A 199 1.92 17.78 -3.90
CA ALA A 199 2.21 18.69 -2.80
C ALA A 199 2.21 18.00 -1.42
N LEU A 200 1.60 16.82 -1.30
CA LEU A 200 1.63 16.04 -0.07
C LEU A 200 3.04 15.51 0.23
N PRO A 201 3.40 15.31 1.52
CA PRO A 201 4.67 14.68 1.89
C PRO A 201 4.87 13.37 1.13
N ALA A 202 6.08 13.12 0.64
CA ALA A 202 6.41 11.85 0.01
C ALA A 202 6.15 10.70 1.01
N GLY A 203 5.60 9.59 0.53
CA GLY A 203 5.39 8.43 1.39
C GLY A 203 6.66 7.59 1.48
N ALA A 204 6.64 6.57 2.33
CA ALA A 204 7.78 5.72 2.58
C ALA A 204 8.32 5.03 1.32
N THR A 205 9.60 4.69 1.38
CA THR A 205 10.33 3.93 0.37
C THR A 205 10.56 2.51 0.86
N PHE A 206 10.80 1.57 -0.06
CA PHE A 206 11.20 0.22 0.33
C PHE A 206 12.53 0.24 1.10
N GLN A 207 13.46 1.13 0.74
CA GLN A 207 14.70 1.31 1.49
C GLN A 207 14.43 1.63 2.97
N SER A 208 13.58 2.61 3.26
CA SER A 208 13.20 2.92 4.64
C SER A 208 12.47 1.77 5.31
N ALA A 209 11.66 1.00 4.56
CA ALA A 209 10.99 -0.17 5.11
C ALA A 209 11.99 -1.22 5.59
N TYR A 210 12.92 -1.63 4.74
CA TYR A 210 13.96 -2.61 5.10
C TYR A 210 14.79 -2.18 6.31
N LEU A 211 15.11 -0.89 6.40
CA LEU A 211 15.90 -0.35 7.51
C LEU A 211 15.10 -0.20 8.80
N THR A 212 13.80 0.08 8.73
CA THR A 212 12.95 0.26 9.92
C THR A 212 12.22 -1.02 10.29
N MET A 213 11.28 -1.47 9.46
CA MET A 213 10.40 -2.58 9.82
C MET A 213 11.13 -3.93 9.82
N GLU A 214 11.81 -4.28 8.72
CA GLU A 214 12.50 -5.58 8.64
C GLU A 214 13.68 -5.63 9.61
N LYS A 215 14.60 -4.66 9.57
CA LYS A 215 15.81 -4.71 10.40
C LYS A 215 15.52 -4.49 11.89
N GLU A 216 14.87 -3.39 12.26
CA GLU A 216 14.67 -3.02 13.67
C GLU A 216 13.52 -3.81 14.30
N HIS A 217 12.36 -3.79 13.65
CA HIS A 217 11.12 -4.28 14.26
C HIS A 217 10.78 -5.73 13.92
N THR A 218 11.55 -6.38 13.05
CA THR A 218 11.41 -7.82 12.76
C THR A 218 12.61 -8.61 13.27
N ILE A 219 13.81 -8.31 12.77
CA ILE A 219 15.02 -9.09 13.09
C ILE A 219 15.47 -8.86 14.55
N ARG A 220 15.71 -7.60 14.96
CA ARG A 220 16.14 -7.32 16.35
C ARG A 220 15.06 -7.67 17.37
N TRP A 221 13.80 -7.42 17.02
CA TRP A 221 12.66 -7.86 17.82
C TRP A 221 12.68 -9.38 18.05
N LEU A 222 12.90 -10.18 17.00
CA LEU A 222 12.93 -11.64 17.13
C LEU A 222 14.09 -12.09 18.03
N VAL A 223 15.28 -11.52 17.86
CA VAL A 223 16.43 -11.78 18.75
C VAL A 223 16.07 -11.52 20.22
N LYS A 224 15.43 -10.38 20.52
CA LYS A 224 14.96 -10.03 21.87
C LYS A 224 13.97 -11.07 22.39
N LYS A 225 12.96 -11.45 21.60
CA LYS A 225 11.95 -12.44 22.02
C LYS A 225 12.53 -13.82 22.27
N LEU A 226 13.54 -14.25 21.53
CA LEU A 226 14.24 -15.52 21.77
C LEU A 226 14.99 -15.50 23.10
N ARG A 227 15.73 -14.42 23.38
CA ARG A 227 16.45 -14.24 24.65
C ARG A 227 15.48 -14.22 25.83
N ASP A 228 14.41 -13.45 25.73
CA ASP A 228 13.38 -13.35 26.77
C ASP A 228 12.72 -14.70 27.05
N ALA A 229 12.40 -15.47 26.00
CA ALA A 229 11.78 -16.78 26.15
C ALA A 229 12.71 -17.77 26.87
N GLU A 230 13.97 -17.85 26.48
CA GLU A 230 14.95 -18.72 27.16
C GLU A 230 15.18 -18.32 28.61
N ALA A 231 15.28 -17.01 28.88
CA ALA A 231 15.44 -16.50 30.24
C ALA A 231 14.25 -16.88 31.15
N ARG A 232 13.03 -16.91 30.61
CA ARG A 232 11.83 -17.35 31.34
C ARG A 232 11.81 -18.86 31.57
N LYS A 233 12.21 -19.65 30.58
CA LYS A 233 12.23 -21.11 30.67
C LYS A 233 13.21 -21.69 29.65
N LYS A 234 14.17 -22.47 30.14
CA LYS A 234 15.13 -23.20 29.30
C LYS A 234 14.41 -24.02 28.21
N GLY A 235 14.78 -23.79 26.96
CA GLY A 235 14.22 -24.39 25.75
C GLY A 235 13.00 -23.67 25.15
N ALA A 236 12.41 -22.67 25.82
CA ALA A 236 11.18 -22.03 25.35
C ALA A 236 11.38 -21.17 24.09
N TRP A 237 12.61 -20.74 23.77
CA TRP A 237 12.93 -20.05 22.52
C TRP A 237 12.54 -20.86 21.27
N ARG A 238 12.52 -22.21 21.36
CA ARG A 238 12.17 -23.08 20.23
C ARG A 238 10.74 -22.86 19.77
N GLU A 239 9.82 -22.54 20.68
CA GLU A 239 8.44 -22.24 20.34
C GLU A 239 8.32 -20.88 19.64
N VAL A 240 8.99 -19.85 20.17
CA VAL A 240 9.06 -18.52 19.52
C VAL A 240 9.64 -18.64 18.11
N TRP A 241 10.74 -19.38 17.97
CA TRP A 241 11.39 -19.61 16.68
C TRP A 241 10.48 -20.35 15.71
N LYS A 242 9.79 -21.40 16.18
CA LYS A 242 8.82 -22.15 15.38
C LYS A 242 7.73 -21.23 14.85
N ASN A 243 7.12 -20.42 15.72
CA ASN A 243 6.05 -19.51 15.33
C ASN A 243 6.54 -18.44 14.33
N ALA A 244 7.75 -17.92 14.52
CA ALA A 244 8.37 -16.95 13.60
C ALA A 244 8.70 -17.55 12.21
N THR A 245 8.85 -18.87 12.12
CA THR A 245 9.20 -19.59 10.90
C THR A 245 8.08 -20.50 10.40
N ASP A 246 6.85 -20.35 10.93
CA ASP A 246 5.72 -21.25 10.65
C ASP A 246 5.13 -21.03 9.26
N ARG A 247 5.82 -21.57 8.26
CA ARG A 247 5.50 -21.53 6.83
C ARG A 247 6.26 -22.64 6.10
N PRO A 248 5.86 -23.01 4.86
CA PRO A 248 6.49 -24.11 4.14
C PRO A 248 8.01 -24.02 4.10
N GLY A 249 8.69 -25.08 4.57
CA GLY A 249 10.16 -25.17 4.66
C GLY A 249 10.79 -24.66 5.97
N GLY A 250 10.04 -24.00 6.86
CA GLY A 250 10.58 -23.41 8.09
C GLY A 250 11.20 -24.42 9.07
N LEU A 251 10.69 -25.66 9.06
CA LEU A 251 11.23 -26.80 9.81
C LEU A 251 12.70 -27.09 9.47
N ASP A 252 13.12 -26.90 8.22
CA ASP A 252 14.52 -27.14 7.81
C ASP A 252 15.47 -26.06 8.37
N ALA A 253 14.96 -24.85 8.63
CA ALA A 253 15.72 -23.82 9.30
C ALA A 253 15.76 -24.04 10.83
N ILE A 254 14.65 -24.49 11.42
CA ILE A 254 14.54 -24.87 12.84
C ILE A 254 15.52 -26.00 13.18
N ASN A 255 15.64 -27.01 12.31
CA ASN A 255 16.44 -28.21 12.56
C ASN A 255 17.96 -28.00 12.40
N ARG A 256 18.40 -26.82 11.95
CA ARG A 256 19.84 -26.48 11.77
C ARG A 256 20.50 -25.89 13.01
N VAL A 257 19.74 -25.64 14.07
CA VAL A 257 20.22 -25.00 15.29
C VAL A 257 19.89 -25.83 16.54
N ASP A 258 20.92 -26.14 17.31
CA ASP A 258 20.82 -26.96 18.52
C ASP A 258 20.74 -26.09 19.78
N THR A 259 21.33 -24.89 19.73
CA THR A 259 21.39 -23.96 20.87
C THR A 259 20.74 -22.61 20.56
N ILE A 260 20.38 -21.89 21.62
CA ILE A 260 19.86 -20.53 21.47
C ILE A 260 20.90 -19.59 20.87
N GLU A 261 22.18 -19.75 21.20
CA GLU A 261 23.26 -18.91 20.67
C GLU A 261 23.38 -19.06 19.16
N GLN A 262 23.27 -20.29 18.64
CA GLN A 262 23.25 -20.55 17.20
C GLN A 262 22.02 -19.93 16.53
N ALA A 263 20.85 -20.05 17.17
CA ALA A 263 19.61 -19.46 16.67
C ALA A 263 19.72 -17.93 16.61
N ILE A 264 20.11 -17.29 17.71
CA ILE A 264 20.35 -15.84 17.79
C ILE A 264 21.34 -15.40 16.73
N LYS A 265 22.49 -16.07 16.62
CA LYS A 265 23.52 -15.70 15.64
C LYS A 265 22.97 -15.79 14.21
N LEU A 266 22.25 -16.87 13.91
CA LEU A 266 21.61 -17.04 12.60
C LEU A 266 20.56 -15.97 12.31
N THR A 267 19.85 -15.43 13.31
CA THR A 267 18.95 -14.28 13.10
C THR A 267 19.72 -12.97 12.96
N GLU A 268 20.72 -12.72 13.80
CA GLU A 268 21.54 -11.49 13.77
C GLU A 268 22.30 -11.36 12.44
N ASP A 269 22.68 -12.48 11.82
CA ASP A 269 23.34 -12.51 10.51
C ASP A 269 22.45 -11.97 9.35
N LEU A 270 21.14 -11.78 9.57
CA LEU A 270 20.27 -11.07 8.63
C LEU A 270 20.40 -9.55 8.70
N LEU A 271 20.90 -8.98 9.80
CA LEU A 271 21.03 -7.52 9.94
C LEU A 271 21.87 -6.88 8.83
N PRO A 272 23.09 -7.37 8.51
CA PRO A 272 23.85 -6.82 7.38
C PRO A 272 23.17 -7.09 6.03
N VAL A 273 22.41 -8.18 5.90
CA VAL A 273 21.66 -8.46 4.67
C VAL A 273 20.55 -7.42 4.45
N CYS A 274 19.89 -6.95 5.51
CA CYS A 274 18.94 -5.84 5.42
C CYS A 274 19.63 -4.55 4.94
N ASP A 275 20.83 -4.25 5.43
CA ASP A 275 21.62 -3.09 5.00
C ASP A 275 22.01 -3.18 3.53
N ASP A 276 22.52 -4.34 3.10
CA ASP A 276 22.90 -4.59 1.72
C ASP A 276 21.69 -4.50 0.79
N LEU A 277 20.53 -5.04 1.19
CA LEU A 277 19.28 -4.93 0.43
C LEU A 277 18.81 -3.49 0.32
N ALA A 278 18.83 -2.73 1.42
CA ALA A 278 18.45 -1.32 1.42
C ALA A 278 19.36 -0.51 0.49
N ALA A 279 20.67 -0.74 0.51
CA ALA A 279 21.63 -0.11 -0.39
C ALA A 279 21.39 -0.50 -1.85
N LEU A 280 21.12 -1.78 -2.12
CA LEU A 280 20.88 -2.29 -3.46
C LEU A 280 19.60 -1.71 -4.07
N ILE A 281 18.53 -1.61 -3.28
CA ILE A 281 17.23 -1.05 -3.69
C ILE A 281 17.31 0.44 -3.99
N ALA A 282 18.25 1.16 -3.36
CA ALA A 282 18.48 2.58 -3.61
C ALA A 282 19.22 2.86 -4.93
N LEU A 283 19.75 1.81 -5.60
CA LEU A 283 20.43 1.97 -6.89
C LEU A 283 19.47 2.35 -8.03
N PRO A 284 19.98 2.98 -9.10
CA PRO A 284 19.25 3.11 -10.36
C PRO A 284 18.75 1.76 -10.87
N GLY A 285 17.61 1.77 -11.59
CA GLY A 285 16.91 0.54 -11.98
C GLY A 285 17.78 -0.47 -12.74
N GLU A 286 18.56 -0.01 -13.72
CA GLU A 286 19.46 -0.87 -14.51
C GLU A 286 20.57 -1.49 -13.66
N GLU A 287 21.13 -0.73 -12.71
CA GLU A 287 22.16 -1.22 -11.79
C GLU A 287 21.61 -2.25 -10.81
N PHE A 288 20.41 -2.02 -10.27
CA PHE A 288 19.70 -3.00 -9.45
C PHE A 288 19.46 -4.29 -10.24
N ASP A 289 18.91 -4.18 -11.45
CA ASP A 289 18.54 -5.34 -12.28
C ASP A 289 19.79 -6.19 -12.64
N ALA A 290 20.94 -5.55 -12.84
CA ALA A 290 22.22 -6.22 -13.11
C ALA A 290 22.80 -6.93 -11.87
N ARG A 291 22.69 -6.32 -10.68
CA ARG A 291 23.38 -6.80 -9.46
C ARG A 291 22.55 -7.74 -8.60
N TYR A 292 21.23 -7.54 -8.56
CA TYR A 292 20.34 -8.28 -7.68
C TYR A 292 20.27 -9.79 -7.94
N PRO A 293 20.30 -10.32 -9.19
CA PRO A 293 20.26 -11.76 -9.42
C PRO A 293 21.39 -12.52 -8.70
N GLU A 294 22.62 -12.01 -8.77
CA GLU A 294 23.77 -12.64 -8.11
C GLU A 294 23.71 -12.45 -6.59
N PHE A 295 23.29 -11.28 -6.11
CA PHE A 295 23.03 -11.06 -4.68
C PHE A 295 22.00 -12.07 -4.14
N LYS A 296 20.84 -12.19 -4.80
CA LYS A 296 19.76 -13.10 -4.41
C LYS A 296 20.24 -14.55 -4.36
N LYS A 297 21.01 -14.98 -5.37
CA LYS A 297 21.59 -16.33 -5.43
C LYS A 297 22.57 -16.57 -4.28
N THR A 298 23.51 -15.65 -4.06
CA THR A 298 24.54 -15.75 -3.02
C THR A 298 23.92 -15.74 -1.62
N THR A 299 23.02 -14.79 -1.36
CA THR A 299 22.32 -14.65 -0.07
C THR A 299 21.45 -15.87 0.23
N LYS A 300 20.73 -16.41 -0.75
CA LYS A 300 19.92 -17.63 -0.55
C LYS A 300 20.78 -18.86 -0.26
N ALA A 301 21.96 -18.96 -0.88
CA ALA A 301 22.89 -20.06 -0.64
C ALA A 301 23.56 -19.93 0.75
N ALA A 302 23.92 -18.72 1.15
CA ALA A 302 24.62 -18.44 2.40
C ALA A 302 23.69 -18.42 3.62
N HIS A 303 22.45 -17.96 3.47
CA HIS A 303 21.58 -17.64 4.61
C HIS A 303 20.22 -18.34 4.55
N PRO A 304 19.98 -19.42 5.35
CA PRO A 304 18.75 -20.20 5.28
C PRO A 304 17.50 -19.41 5.69
N LEU A 305 17.64 -18.36 6.52
CA LEU A 305 16.52 -17.52 6.93
C LEU A 305 16.16 -16.39 5.95
N ALA A 306 17.00 -16.09 4.95
CA ALA A 306 16.79 -14.92 4.10
C ALA A 306 15.48 -15.00 3.30
N GLY A 307 15.15 -16.17 2.75
CA GLY A 307 13.89 -16.39 2.03
C GLY A 307 12.63 -16.35 2.91
N TYR A 308 12.80 -16.30 4.23
CA TYR A 308 11.72 -16.21 5.20
C TYR A 308 11.54 -14.75 5.62
N PHE A 309 12.53 -14.13 6.24
CA PHE A 309 12.31 -12.80 6.83
C PHE A 309 12.48 -11.64 5.87
N LEU A 310 13.08 -11.88 4.69
CA LEU A 310 13.27 -10.83 3.71
C LEU A 310 12.26 -11.02 2.58
N THR A 311 11.42 -10.00 2.39
CA THR A 311 10.58 -9.85 1.20
C THR A 311 11.46 -9.84 -0.05
N THR A 312 10.91 -10.16 -1.23
CA THR A 312 11.66 -10.24 -2.49
C THR A 312 11.68 -8.90 -3.25
N PRO A 313 12.79 -8.13 -3.23
CA PRO A 313 12.86 -6.80 -3.83
C PRO A 313 12.47 -6.72 -5.30
N ASP A 314 12.74 -7.76 -6.09
CA ASP A 314 12.40 -7.81 -7.52
C ASP A 314 10.91 -7.62 -7.77
N THR A 315 10.06 -8.31 -7.01
CA THR A 315 8.61 -8.16 -7.14
C THR A 315 8.12 -6.80 -6.63
N LEU A 316 8.72 -6.31 -5.53
CA LEU A 316 8.38 -5.02 -4.95
C LEU A 316 8.73 -3.86 -5.89
N LEU A 317 9.95 -3.85 -6.44
CA LEU A 317 10.41 -2.83 -7.36
C LEU A 317 9.69 -2.89 -8.71
N ALA A 318 9.37 -4.08 -9.22
CA ALA A 318 8.51 -4.19 -10.40
C ALA A 318 7.13 -3.54 -10.15
N THR A 319 6.55 -3.73 -8.96
CA THR A 319 5.28 -3.12 -8.57
C THR A 319 5.39 -1.59 -8.43
N GLN A 320 6.45 -1.08 -7.80
CA GLN A 320 6.74 0.36 -7.71
C GLN A 320 6.92 0.98 -9.10
N ARG A 321 7.74 0.38 -9.97
CA ARG A 321 7.97 0.87 -11.34
C ARG A 321 6.67 0.90 -12.13
N ARG A 322 5.83 -0.14 -12.03
CA ARG A 322 4.50 -0.16 -12.67
C ARG A 322 3.63 1.00 -12.18
N ASN A 323 3.59 1.23 -10.88
CA ASN A 323 2.80 2.31 -10.30
C ASN A 323 3.30 3.69 -10.76
N GLN A 324 4.62 3.90 -10.74
CA GLN A 324 5.26 5.10 -11.27
C GLN A 324 4.92 5.33 -12.75
N ALA A 325 5.03 4.30 -13.58
CA ALA A 325 4.64 4.38 -15.00
C ALA A 325 3.18 4.80 -15.16
N ARG A 326 2.26 4.27 -14.35
CA ARG A 326 0.83 4.61 -14.42
C ARG A 326 0.54 6.06 -14.01
N ILE A 327 1.22 6.58 -12.99
CA ILE A 327 1.13 8.00 -12.61
C ILE A 327 1.63 8.90 -13.76
N GLU A 328 2.77 8.58 -14.35
CA GLU A 328 3.34 9.37 -15.45
C GLU A 328 2.52 9.26 -16.74
N LEU A 329 1.92 8.10 -17.02
CA LEU A 329 0.93 7.93 -18.09
C LEU A 329 -0.30 8.82 -17.86
N LEU A 330 -0.80 8.93 -16.63
CA LEU A 330 -1.94 9.80 -16.31
C LEU A 330 -1.58 11.28 -16.53
N LYS A 331 -0.41 11.72 -16.07
CA LYS A 331 0.08 13.09 -16.34
C LYS A 331 0.19 13.38 -17.82
N ALA A 332 0.76 12.44 -18.59
CA ALA A 332 0.86 12.56 -20.03
C ALA A 332 -0.52 12.63 -20.70
N ALA A 333 -1.47 11.80 -20.25
CA ALA A 333 -2.85 11.81 -20.74
C ALA A 333 -3.54 13.15 -20.48
N ILE A 334 -3.35 13.76 -19.31
CA ILE A 334 -3.88 15.10 -18.99
C ILE A 334 -3.36 16.15 -19.99
N VAL A 335 -2.07 16.08 -20.34
CA VAL A 335 -1.49 16.99 -21.35
C VAL A 335 -2.09 16.74 -22.73
N VAL A 336 -2.26 15.47 -23.12
CA VAL A 336 -2.83 15.08 -24.42
C VAL A 336 -4.28 15.52 -24.56
N VAL A 337 -5.13 15.31 -23.54
CA VAL A 337 -6.55 15.73 -23.60
C VAL A 337 -6.67 17.25 -23.75
N ARG A 338 -5.80 18.02 -23.08
CA ARG A 338 -5.85 19.49 -23.11
C ARG A 338 -5.19 20.11 -24.34
N GLY A 339 -4.20 19.45 -24.93
CA GLY A 339 -3.32 20.06 -25.93
C GLY A 339 -3.13 19.28 -27.22
N GLY A 340 -3.77 18.12 -27.36
CA GLY A 340 -3.63 17.22 -28.50
C GLY A 340 -2.46 16.24 -28.37
N SER A 341 -2.50 15.17 -29.17
CA SER A 341 -1.52 14.07 -29.14
C SER A 341 -0.10 14.51 -29.52
N ASP A 342 0.06 15.58 -30.31
CA ASP A 342 1.37 16.12 -30.67
C ASP A 342 2.19 16.60 -29.46
N LYS A 343 1.53 16.99 -28.36
CA LYS A 343 2.22 17.38 -27.12
C LYS A 343 2.97 16.23 -26.48
N LEU A 344 2.59 14.98 -26.77
CA LEU A 344 3.24 13.79 -26.23
C LEU A 344 4.71 13.69 -26.67
N LYS A 345 5.08 14.25 -27.84
CA LYS A 345 6.47 14.28 -28.32
C LYS A 345 7.43 14.95 -27.35
N GLY A 346 6.93 15.89 -26.52
CA GLY A 346 7.72 16.59 -25.50
C GLY A 346 7.76 15.89 -24.13
N ILE A 347 7.05 14.76 -23.97
CA ILE A 347 6.94 14.05 -22.68
C ILE A 347 7.68 12.74 -22.80
N LYS A 348 8.82 12.63 -22.12
CA LYS A 348 9.64 11.41 -22.11
C LYS A 348 8.96 10.33 -21.25
N ASP A 349 8.96 9.10 -21.75
CA ASP A 349 8.66 7.93 -20.93
C ASP A 349 9.84 7.65 -19.98
N PRO A 350 9.64 7.63 -18.65
CA PRO A 350 10.73 7.37 -17.70
C PRO A 350 11.41 6.00 -17.88
N PHE A 351 10.76 5.05 -18.57
CA PHE A 351 11.28 3.71 -18.84
C PHE A 351 11.69 3.50 -20.30
N GLY A 352 11.73 4.57 -21.11
CA GLY A 352 12.08 4.53 -22.51
C GLY A 352 13.06 5.62 -22.93
N ALA A 353 13.64 5.47 -24.13
CA ALA A 353 14.48 6.49 -24.75
C ALA A 353 13.67 7.65 -25.36
N GLY A 354 12.38 7.43 -25.63
CA GLY A 354 11.49 8.37 -26.31
C GLY A 354 10.20 8.65 -25.53
N PRO A 355 9.19 9.24 -26.17
CA PRO A 355 7.90 9.50 -25.53
C PRO A 355 7.09 8.21 -25.33
N PHE A 356 6.01 8.32 -24.58
CA PHE A 356 4.99 7.27 -24.54
C PHE A 356 4.43 7.00 -25.94
N GLU A 357 4.05 5.75 -26.21
CA GLU A 357 3.34 5.40 -27.44
C GLU A 357 1.88 5.84 -27.33
N TYR A 358 1.34 6.39 -28.42
CA TYR A 358 -0.05 6.83 -28.53
C TYR A 358 -0.82 5.97 -29.53
N ARG A 359 -2.02 5.54 -29.15
CA ARG A 359 -2.96 4.84 -30.03
C ARG A 359 -4.35 5.44 -29.90
N ALA A 360 -4.88 6.03 -30.98
CA ALA A 360 -6.26 6.48 -31.01
C ALA A 360 -7.24 5.29 -30.95
N LEU A 361 -8.37 5.49 -30.26
CA LEU A 361 -9.46 4.53 -30.16
C LEU A 361 -10.78 5.22 -30.61
N ASP A 362 -11.83 4.43 -30.85
CA ASP A 362 -13.16 4.96 -31.23
C ASP A 362 -13.70 5.98 -30.21
N LYS A 363 -13.42 5.75 -28.92
CA LYS A 363 -13.85 6.58 -27.79
C LYS A 363 -12.69 6.88 -26.85
N GLY A 364 -11.72 7.64 -27.35
CA GLY A 364 -10.57 8.11 -26.58
C GLY A 364 -9.25 7.63 -27.16
N PHE A 365 -8.30 7.27 -26.29
CA PHE A 365 -6.97 6.82 -26.72
C PHE A 365 -6.30 5.97 -25.64
N GLU A 366 -5.29 5.23 -26.03
CA GLU A 366 -4.41 4.50 -25.13
C GLU A 366 -3.01 5.11 -25.19
N LEU A 367 -2.41 5.25 -24.01
CA LEU A 367 -0.99 5.50 -23.85
C LEU A 367 -0.28 4.24 -23.36
N LYS A 368 0.94 4.01 -23.88
CA LYS A 368 1.75 2.85 -23.52
C LYS A 368 3.18 3.26 -23.17
N SER A 369 3.66 2.74 -22.05
CA SER A 369 5.06 2.83 -21.62
C SER A 369 5.86 1.65 -22.16
N LYS A 370 7.17 1.87 -22.37
CA LYS A 370 8.18 0.85 -22.65
C LYS A 370 8.44 -0.06 -21.46
N LEU A 371 8.00 0.31 -20.25
CA LEU A 371 8.06 -0.58 -19.09
C LEU A 371 7.21 -1.83 -19.36
N LEU A 372 7.84 -3.00 -19.24
CA LEU A 372 7.15 -4.28 -19.22
C LEU A 372 6.84 -4.68 -17.78
N PHE A 373 5.61 -5.11 -17.56
CA PHE A 373 5.16 -5.71 -16.30
C PHE A 373 4.43 -7.01 -16.63
N HIS A 374 5.00 -8.14 -16.17
CA HIS A 374 4.56 -9.49 -16.59
C HIS A 374 4.55 -9.66 -18.12
N ASP A 375 5.64 -9.28 -18.77
CA ASP A 375 5.85 -9.38 -20.22
C ASP A 375 4.83 -8.59 -21.07
N GLN A 376 4.09 -7.68 -20.44
CA GLN A 376 3.14 -6.80 -21.11
C GLN A 376 3.53 -5.35 -20.86
N PRO A 377 3.47 -4.48 -21.89
CA PRO A 377 3.66 -3.05 -21.69
C PRO A 377 2.66 -2.50 -20.68
N VAL A 378 3.10 -1.60 -19.81
CA VAL A 378 2.18 -0.86 -18.93
C VAL A 378 1.41 0.16 -19.77
N THR A 379 0.09 0.07 -19.73
CA THR A 379 -0.81 0.96 -20.48
C THR A 379 -1.77 1.72 -19.58
N LEU A 380 -2.32 2.80 -20.12
CA LEU A 380 -3.45 3.53 -19.56
C LEU A 380 -4.40 3.90 -20.70
N THR A 381 -5.64 3.46 -20.61
CA THR A 381 -6.70 3.80 -21.56
C THR A 381 -7.50 4.98 -21.02
N ILE A 382 -7.74 5.96 -21.87
CA ILE A 382 -8.48 7.19 -21.59
C ILE A 382 -9.84 7.13 -22.28
N GLY A 383 -10.91 7.40 -21.53
CA GLY A 383 -12.28 7.21 -21.98
C GLY A 383 -12.77 5.76 -21.83
N GLN A 384 -14.00 5.47 -22.26
CA GLN A 384 -14.59 4.14 -22.12
C GLN A 384 -14.23 3.21 -23.28
N GLU A 385 -13.64 2.05 -22.98
CA GLU A 385 -13.64 0.90 -23.90
C GLU A 385 -15.07 0.42 -24.10
N LYS A 386 -15.49 0.21 -25.36
CA LYS A 386 -16.75 -0.50 -25.63
C LYS A 386 -16.69 -1.88 -24.98
N LYS A 387 -17.69 -2.21 -24.16
CA LYS A 387 -18.05 -3.60 -23.90
C LYS A 387 -18.54 -4.27 -25.17
#